data_AF-A0A961XRB4-F1
#
_entry.id   AF-A0A961XRB4-F1
#
_cell.length_a   1.000
_cell.length_b   1.000
_cell.length_c   1.000
_cell.angle_alpha   90.00
_cell.angle_beta   90.00
_cell.angle_gamma   90.00
#
_symmetry.space_group_name_H-M   'P 1'
#
loop_
_entity.id
_entity.type
_entity.pdbx_description
1 polymer ?
#
loop_
_entity_poly.entity_id
_entity_poly.type
_entity_poly.pdbx_seq_one_letter_code
_entity_poly.pdbx_strand_id
1 'polypeptide(L)'
;MTSRTTVDASSAAQRKPALAVAAISTFFIVLFICTEIWIVAGIVEWSFVSLMGLGEYGYVALTILLAPVAIWASWKTAQLAWSAERELALETAAK
;
A
#
# COMPACT_ATOMS: atom_id res chain seq x y z
N MET A 1 18.23 40.79 -24.14
CA MET A 1 18.39 39.40 -24.60
C MET A 1 18.46 38.51 -23.36
N THR A 2 17.36 38.38 -22.62
CA THR A 2 17.37 37.78 -21.25
C THR A 2 15.95 37.32 -20.86
N SER A 3 15.45 36.21 -21.40
CA SER A 3 14.14 35.68 -20.94
C SER A 3 13.89 34.18 -21.22
N ARG A 4 14.93 33.34 -21.29
CA ARG A 4 14.73 31.89 -21.53
C ARG A 4 14.86 30.99 -20.29
N THR A 5 15.35 31.50 -19.17
CA THR A 5 15.66 30.66 -18.00
C THR A 5 14.51 30.47 -17.01
N THR A 6 13.44 31.27 -17.08
CA THR A 6 12.35 31.21 -16.09
C THR A 6 11.27 30.17 -16.40
N VAL A 7 11.07 29.82 -17.68
CA VAL A 7 10.04 28.85 -18.09
C VAL A 7 10.44 27.41 -17.72
N ASP A 8 11.72 27.05 -17.89
CA ASP A 8 12.22 25.71 -17.55
C ASP A 8 12.28 25.46 -16.03
N ALA A 9 12.61 26.49 -15.25
CA ALA A 9 12.65 26.39 -13.79
C ALA A 9 11.24 26.22 -13.19
N SER A 10 10.22 26.88 -13.75
CA SER A 10 8.83 26.76 -13.30
C SER A 10 8.25 25.36 -13.59
N SER A 11 8.57 24.79 -14.77
CA SER A 11 8.20 23.42 -15.14
C SER A 11 8.83 22.37 -14.22
N ALA A 12 10.13 22.48 -13.95
CA ALA A 12 10.85 21.53 -13.11
C ALA A 12 10.45 21.60 -11.62
N ALA A 13 10.17 22.81 -11.10
CA ALA A 13 9.74 23.00 -9.71
C ALA A 13 8.32 22.46 -9.46
N GLN A 14 7.44 22.48 -10.47
CA GLN A 14 6.05 22.01 -10.36
C GLN A 14 5.90 20.48 -10.53
N ARG A 15 6.91 19.78 -11.10
CA ARG A 15 6.93 18.31 -11.19
C ARG A 15 7.30 17.60 -9.88
N LYS A 16 8.20 18.18 -9.08
CA LYS A 16 8.60 17.64 -7.76
C LYS A 16 7.42 17.45 -6.77
N PRO A 17 6.49 18.41 -6.60
CA PRO A 17 5.37 18.22 -5.69
C PRO A 17 4.38 17.15 -6.17
N ALA A 18 4.20 16.98 -7.49
CA ALA A 18 3.29 15.97 -8.02
C ALA A 18 3.76 14.53 -7.72
N LEU A 19 5.06 14.27 -7.84
CA LEU A 19 5.64 12.95 -7.53
C LEU A 19 5.60 12.65 -6.03
N ALA A 20 5.84 13.66 -5.18
CA ALA A 20 5.72 13.52 -3.73
C ALA A 20 4.27 13.23 -3.30
N VAL A 21 3.28 13.90 -3.90
CA VAL A 21 1.86 13.64 -3.63
C VAL A 21 1.46 12.23 -4.08
N ALA A 22 1.96 11.76 -5.23
CA ALA A 22 1.68 10.40 -5.71
C ALA A 22 2.24 9.32 -4.78
N ALA A 23 3.47 9.49 -4.27
CA ALA A 23 4.07 8.56 -3.32
C ALA A 23 3.30 8.53 -1.98
N ILE A 24 2.94 9.70 -1.45
CA ILE A 24 2.13 9.80 -0.21
C ILE A 24 0.76 9.14 -0.40
N SER A 25 0.09 9.41 -1.52
CA SER A 25 -1.21 8.79 -1.80
C SER A 25 -1.09 7.27 -1.92
N THR A 26 -0.05 6.78 -2.59
CA THR A 26 0.20 5.34 -2.74
C THR A 26 0.43 4.69 -1.38
N PHE A 27 1.21 5.32 -0.50
CA PHE A 27 1.41 4.85 0.87
C PHE A 27 0.10 4.70 1.65
N PHE A 28 -0.79 5.71 1.61
CA PHE A 28 -2.10 5.61 2.28
C PHE A 28 -3.00 4.53 1.68
N ILE A 29 -2.97 4.34 0.36
CA ILE A 29 -3.72 3.27 -0.30
C ILE A 29 -3.21 1.89 0.14
N VAL A 30 -1.90 1.70 0.21
CA VAL A 30 -1.30 0.44 0.70
C VAL A 30 -1.70 0.19 2.14
N LEU A 31 -1.61 1.21 3.01
CA LEU A 31 -2.04 1.08 4.41
C LEU A 31 -3.52 0.72 4.53
N PHE A 32 -4.38 1.34 3.73
CA PHE A 32 -5.80 1.05 3.71
C PHE A 32 -6.05 -0.41 3.31
N ILE A 33 -5.45 -0.88 2.21
CA ILE A 33 -5.59 -2.27 1.75
C ILE A 33 -5.04 -3.25 2.79
N CYS A 34 -3.88 -2.97 3.38
CA CYS A 34 -3.34 -3.80 4.45
C CYS A 34 -4.30 -3.88 5.65
N THR A 35 -4.91 -2.77 6.03
CA THR A 35 -5.90 -2.73 7.11
C THR A 35 -7.11 -3.62 6.79
N GLU A 36 -7.65 -3.52 5.57
CA GLU A 36 -8.76 -4.39 5.11
C GLU A 36 -8.39 -5.88 5.16
N ILE A 37 -7.17 -6.26 4.76
CA ILE A 37 -6.70 -7.64 4.84
C ILE A 37 -6.77 -8.17 6.28
N TRP A 38 -6.30 -7.38 7.25
CA TRP A 38 -6.30 -7.78 8.67
C TRP A 38 -7.70 -7.76 9.28
N ILE A 39 -8.56 -6.82 8.89
CA ILE A 39 -9.97 -6.80 9.30
C ILE A 39 -10.67 -8.07 8.83
N VAL A 40 -10.52 -8.44 7.55
CA VAL A 40 -11.13 -9.66 7.01
C VAL A 40 -10.58 -10.90 7.71
N ALA A 41 -9.26 -10.98 7.94
CA ALA A 41 -8.67 -12.09 8.69
C ALA A 41 -9.26 -12.21 10.10
N GLY A 42 -9.41 -11.09 10.81
CA GLY A 42 -10.02 -11.06 12.14
C GLY A 42 -11.50 -11.43 12.14
N ILE A 43 -12.28 -10.99 11.14
CA ILE A 43 -13.69 -11.39 10.98
C ILE A 43 -13.80 -12.90 10.73
N VAL A 44 -12.94 -13.45 9.87
CA VAL A 44 -12.91 -14.89 9.58
C VAL A 44 -12.58 -15.66 10.85
N GLU A 45 -11.53 -15.26 11.58
CA GLU A 45 -11.12 -15.88 12.83
C GLU A 45 -12.25 -15.83 13.87
N TRP A 46 -12.80 -14.65 14.14
CA TRP A 46 -13.88 -14.48 15.11
C TRP A 46 -15.11 -15.32 14.75
N SER A 47 -15.51 -15.32 13.47
CA SER A 47 -16.64 -16.10 12.99
C SER A 47 -16.39 -17.60 13.17
N PHE A 48 -15.19 -18.07 12.84
CA PHE A 48 -14.86 -19.50 12.89
C PHE A 48 -14.73 -20.01 14.34
N VAL A 49 -14.10 -19.24 15.23
CA VAL A 49 -14.05 -19.58 16.66
C VAL A 49 -15.44 -19.63 17.27
N SER A 50 -16.28 -18.63 16.97
CA SER A 50 -17.66 -18.56 17.48
C SER A 50 -18.52 -19.71 16.96
N LEU A 51 -18.38 -20.07 15.68
CA LEU A 51 -19.16 -21.14 15.05
C LEU A 51 -18.77 -22.53 15.55
N MET A 52 -17.49 -22.79 15.78
CA MET A 52 -17.00 -24.11 16.20
C MET A 52 -16.86 -24.27 17.71
N GLY A 53 -17.11 -23.22 18.51
CA GLY A 53 -17.00 -23.27 19.96
C GLY A 53 -15.59 -23.57 20.48
N LEU A 54 -14.56 -23.19 19.71
CA LEU A 54 -13.17 -23.56 19.96
C LEU A 54 -12.53 -22.86 21.18
N GLY A 55 -13.18 -21.84 21.74
CA GLY A 55 -12.66 -21.04 22.85
C GLY A 55 -11.33 -20.34 22.51
N GLU A 56 -10.50 -20.06 23.53
CA GLU A 56 -9.25 -19.29 23.37
C GLU A 56 -8.21 -20.00 22.50
N TYR A 57 -8.14 -21.34 22.55
CA TYR A 57 -7.21 -22.12 21.72
C TYR A 57 -7.57 -22.06 20.23
N GLY A 58 -8.84 -21.82 19.89
CA GLY A 58 -9.29 -21.60 18.51
C GLY A 58 -8.66 -20.37 17.88
N TYR A 59 -8.59 -19.26 18.63
CA TYR A 59 -7.94 -18.04 18.17
C TYR A 59 -6.46 -18.28 17.88
N VAL A 60 -5.74 -18.93 18.82
CA VAL A 60 -4.31 -19.22 18.62
C VAL A 60 -4.07 -20.06 17.36
N ALA A 61 -4.84 -21.14 17.16
CA ALA A 61 -4.69 -22.01 16.00
C ALA A 61 -5.01 -21.30 14.67
N LEU A 62 -6.09 -20.51 14.65
CA LEU A 62 -6.52 -19.79 13.45
C LEU A 62 -5.61 -18.60 13.14
N THR A 63 -5.13 -17.87 14.14
CA THR A 63 -4.10 -16.84 13.97
C THR A 63 -2.84 -17.44 13.35
N ILE A 64 -2.35 -18.59 13.83
CA ILE A 64 -1.17 -19.27 13.26
C ILE A 64 -1.40 -19.65 11.78
N LEU A 65 -2.63 -19.99 11.40
CA LEU A 65 -2.97 -20.36 10.03
C LEU A 65 -3.19 -19.13 9.12
N LEU A 66 -3.87 -18.10 9.61
CA LEU A 66 -4.31 -16.94 8.83
C LEU A 66 -3.25 -15.82 8.78
N ALA A 67 -2.50 -15.61 9.86
CA ALA A 67 -1.49 -14.55 9.90
C ALA A 67 -0.42 -14.68 8.80
N PRO A 68 0.13 -15.88 8.48
CA PRO A 68 1.08 -16.01 7.36
C PRO A 68 0.47 -15.59 6.02
N VAL A 69 -0.81 -15.90 5.78
CA VAL A 69 -1.51 -15.54 4.55
C VAL A 69 -1.75 -14.03 4.50
N ALA A 70 -2.19 -13.43 5.60
CA ALA A 70 -2.38 -11.98 5.72
C ALA A 70 -1.06 -11.23 5.51
N ILE A 71 0.03 -11.67 6.16
CA ILE A 71 1.38 -11.10 6.00
C ILE A 71 1.84 -11.19 4.54
N TRP A 72 1.64 -12.35 3.90
CA TRP A 72 2.02 -12.52 2.49
C TRP A 72 1.22 -11.61 1.56
N ALA A 73 -0.09 -11.49 1.78
CA ALA A 73 -0.95 -10.60 0.99
C ALA A 73 -0.54 -9.13 1.16
N SER A 74 -0.30 -8.67 2.40
CA SER A 74 0.21 -7.33 2.68
C SER A 74 1.55 -7.06 1.97
N TRP A 75 2.46 -8.03 1.99
CA TRP A 75 3.75 -7.94 1.31
C TRP A 75 3.61 -7.84 -0.22
N LYS A 76 2.66 -8.56 -0.82
CA LYS A 76 2.37 -8.47 -2.25
C LYS A 76 1.77 -7.12 -2.64
N THR A 77 0.87 -6.57 -1.83
CA THR A 77 0.33 -5.22 -2.03
C THR A 77 1.43 -4.17 -2.02
N ALA A 78 2.37 -4.24 -1.07
CA ALA A 78 3.51 -3.33 -1.00
C ALA A 78 4.43 -3.44 -2.22
N GLN A 79 4.69 -4.66 -2.72
CA GLN A 79 5.49 -4.86 -3.94
C GLN A 79 4.83 -4.26 -5.19
N LEU A 80 3.52 -4.43 -5.34
CA LEU A 80 2.77 -3.85 -6.46
C LEU A 80 2.82 -2.32 -6.42
N ALA A 81 2.61 -1.72 -5.25
CA ALA A 81 2.73 -0.29 -5.07
C ALA A 81 4.12 0.25 -5.42
N TRP A 82 5.19 -0.42 -4.96
CA TRP A 82 6.56 -0.05 -5.29
C TRP A 82 6.84 -0.14 -6.81
N SER A 83 6.31 -1.16 -7.46
CA SER A 83 6.45 -1.30 -8.91
C SER A 83 5.75 -0.17 -9.67
N ALA A 84 4.56 0.24 -9.22
CA ALA A 84 3.81 1.34 -9.80
C ALA A 84 4.50 2.69 -9.58
N GLU A 85 5.06 2.95 -8.39
CA GLU A 85 5.84 4.17 -8.13
C GLU A 85 7.08 4.26 -9.02
N ARG A 86 7.78 3.14 -9.23
CA ARG A 86 8.94 3.10 -10.13
C ARG A 86 8.56 3.40 -11.57
N GLU A 87 7.46 2.83 -12.07
CA GLU A 87 6.97 3.10 -13.42
C GLU A 87 6.59 4.58 -13.60
N LEU A 88 5.86 5.14 -12.63
CA LEU A 88 5.46 6.55 -12.64
C LEU A 88 6.67 7.50 -12.63
N ALA A 89 7.70 7.17 -11.85
CA ALA A 89 8.96 7.91 -11.83
C ALA A 89 9.68 7.89 -13.20
N LEU A 90 9.73 6.72 -13.85
CA LEU A 90 10.32 6.57 -15.19
C LEU A 90 9.55 7.40 -16.24
N GLU A 91 8.22 7.39 -16.20
CA GLU A 91 7.40 8.17 -17.13
C GLU A 91 7.62 9.68 -16.96
N THR A 92 7.72 10.17 -15.71
CA THR A 92 8.03 11.59 -15.45
C THR A 92 9.44 12.01 -15.83
N ALA A 93 10.41 11.08 -15.88
CA ALA A 93 11.79 11.36 -16.28
C ALA A 93 11.98 11.36 -17.81
N ALA A 94 11.09 10.70 -18.56
CA ALA A 94 11.13 10.64 -20.02
C ALA A 94 10.47 11.85 -20.71
N LYS A 95 9.68 12.65 -19.97
CA LYS A 95 9.02 13.90 -20.42
C LYS A 95 9.80 15.14 -20.01
#